data_AF-A0A4Z1TAR8-F1
#
_entry.id   AF-A0A4Z1TAR8-F1
#
_cell.length_a   1.000
_cell.length_b   1.000
_cell.length_c   1.000
_cell.angle_alpha   90.00
_cell.angle_beta   90.00
_cell.angle_gamma   90.00
#
_symmetry.space_group_name_H-M   'P 1'
#
loop_
_entity.id
_entity.type
_entity.pdbx_description
1 polymer ?
#
loop_
_entity_poly.entity_id
_entity_poly.type
_entity_poly.pdbx_seq_one_letter_code
_entity_poly.pdbx_strand_id
1 'polypeptide(L)' 'MIDACGLGCWHEVATQIRLSPLFAMDWWFKTRTEEELSKRADRLLKYIEQDIGDISDSEGDAQLIQPRTRKSKI' A
#
# COMPACT_ATOMS: atom_id res chain seq x y z
N MET A 1 4.06 10.42 -2.74
CA MET A 1 4.70 10.79 -4.02
C MET A 1 3.93 10.25 -5.22
N ILE A 2 3.71 8.94 -5.34
CA ILE A 2 2.93 8.35 -6.45
C ILE A 2 1.50 8.90 -6.48
N ASP A 3 0.83 8.94 -5.32
CA ASP A 3 -0.51 9.54 -5.17
C ASP A 3 -0.55 11.04 -5.55
N ALA A 4 0.51 11.78 -5.21
CA ALA A 4 0.59 13.21 -5.48
C ALA A 4 0.94 13.56 -6.94
N CYS A 5 1.71 12.71 -7.63
CA CYS A 5 2.10 12.91 -9.04
C CYS A 5 1.12 12.27 -10.03
N GLY A 6 0.26 11.37 -9.56
CA GLY A 6 -0.59 10.53 -10.40
C GLY A 6 0.10 9.25 -10.87
N LEU A 7 -0.71 8.19 -11.04
CA LEU A 7 -0.24 6.89 -11.53
C LEU A 7 0.26 7.03 -12.98
N GLY A 8 1.48 6.55 -13.26
CA GLY A 8 2.09 6.61 -14.59
C GLY A 8 3.04 7.79 -14.82
N CYS A 9 3.07 8.80 -13.95
CA CYS A 9 4.00 9.93 -14.05
C CYS A 9 5.39 9.61 -13.46
N TRP A 10 6.01 8.52 -13.91
CA TRP A 10 7.23 7.97 -13.32
C TRP A 10 8.45 8.88 -13.46
N HIS A 11 8.52 9.66 -14.53
CA HIS A 11 9.54 10.69 -14.72
C HIS A 11 9.52 11.74 -13.60
N GLU A 12 8.33 12.21 -13.24
CA GLU A 12 8.13 13.21 -12.19
C GLU A 12 8.45 12.63 -10.81
N VAL A 13 8.02 11.38 -10.57
CA VAL A 13 8.33 10.64 -9.34
C VAL A 13 9.85 10.48 -9.18
N ALA A 14 10.55 10.06 -10.22
CA ALA A 14 12.01 9.92 -10.20
C ALA A 14 12.72 11.27 -9.94
N THR A 15 12.22 12.35 -10.55
CA THR A 15 12.74 13.70 -10.35
C THR A 15 12.59 14.17 -8.91
N GLN A 16 11.40 14.01 -8.34
CA GLN A 16 11.14 14.35 -6.95
C GLN A 16 11.97 13.51 -5.97
N ILE A 17 12.24 12.23 -6.28
CA ILE A 17 13.12 11.39 -5.46
C ILE A 17 14.54 11.96 -5.45
N ARG A 18 15.06 12.37 -6.62
CA ARG A 18 16.42 12.92 -6.75
C ARG A 18 16.57 14.27 -6.06
N LEU A 19 15.54 15.12 -6.12
CA LEU A 19 15.51 16.45 -5.51
C LEU A 19 15.27 16.40 -4.00
N SER A 20 14.57 15.39 -3.50
CA SER A 20 14.24 15.31 -2.08
C SER A 20 15.50 15.14 -1.21
N PRO A 21 15.69 16.00 -0.19
CA PRO A 21 16.79 15.87 0.75
C PRO A 21 16.66 14.64 1.65
N LEU A 22 15.44 14.08 1.80
CA LEU A 22 15.21 12.86 2.58
C LEU A 22 16.02 11.68 2.03
N PHE A 23 16.19 11.63 0.71
CA PHE A 23 16.95 10.58 0.03
C PHE A 23 18.40 10.98 -0.26
N ALA A 24 18.93 12.05 0.37
CA ALA A 24 20.26 12.57 0.08
C ALA A 24 21.37 11.51 0.17
N MET A 25 21.27 10.59 1.14
CA MET A 25 22.22 9.48 1.32
C MET A 25 21.74 8.16 0.70
N ASP A 26 20.52 8.10 0.18
CA ASP A 26 19.97 6.90 -0.44
C ASP A 26 20.31 6.88 -1.94
N TRP A 27 21.56 6.51 -2.22
CA TRP A 27 22.06 6.37 -3.58
C TRP A 27 21.30 5.30 -4.38
N TRP A 28 20.89 4.21 -3.72
CA TRP A 28 20.17 3.13 -4.38
C TRP A 28 18.82 3.63 -4.92
N PHE A 29 18.11 4.42 -4.12
CA PHE A 29 16.82 4.97 -4.52
C PHE A 29 16.96 6.07 -5.59
N LYS A 30 18.01 6.91 -5.51
CA LYS A 30 18.29 7.94 -6.53
C LYS A 30 18.67 7.38 -7.91
N THR A 31 19.22 6.17 -7.97
CA THR A 31 19.66 5.53 -9.22
C THR A 31 18.58 4.71 -9.91
N ARG A 32 17.38 4.56 -9.32
CA ARG A 32 16.30 3.80 -9.95
C ARG A 32 15.86 4.43 -11.26
N THR A 33 15.59 3.59 -12.25
CA THR A 33 14.98 4.00 -13.51
C THR A 33 13.46 4.11 -13.37
N GLU A 34 12.82 4.83 -14.28
CA GLU A 34 11.36 4.97 -14.32
C GLU A 34 10.65 3.61 -14.42
N GLU A 35 11.21 2.68 -15.22
CA GLU A 35 10.68 1.32 -15.34
C GLU A 35 10.78 0.52 -14.04
N GLU A 36 11.90 0.64 -13.31
CA GLU A 36 12.08 -0.04 -12.02
C GLU A 36 11.11 0.50 -10.97
N LEU A 37 10.91 1.81 -10.95
CA LEU A 37 9.93 2.46 -10.07
C LEU A 37 8.50 2.02 -10.41
N SER A 38 8.15 1.94 -11.70
CA SER A 38 6.84 1.42 -12.14
C SER A 38 6.63 -0.02 -11.68
N LYS A 39 7.58 -0.92 -11.96
CA LYS A 39 7.49 -2.34 -11.54
C LYS A 39 7.38 -2.49 -10.03
N ARG A 40 8.06 -1.62 -9.27
CA ARG A 40 7.97 -1.61 -7.81
C ARG A 40 6.59 -1.12 -7.35
N ALA A 41 6.07 -0.08 -7.96
CA ALA A 41 4.73 0.44 -7.66
C ALA A 41 3.64 -0.61 -7.94
N ASP A 42 3.72 -1.36 -9.04
CA ASP A 42 2.79 -2.45 -9.35
C ASP A 42 2.80 -3.54 -8.27
N ARG A 43 3.97 -3.86 -7.72
CA ARG A 43 4.09 -4.82 -6.60
C ARG A 43 3.50 -4.26 -5.32
N LEU A 44 3.73 -2.98 -5.01
CA LEU A 44 3.16 -2.33 -3.83
C LEU A 44 1.64 -2.27 -3.93
N LEU A 45 1.09 -2.00 -5.11
CA LEU A 45 -0.35 -2.00 -5.35
C LEU A 45 -0.94 -3.39 -5.04
N LYS A 46 -0.33 -4.47 -5.53
CA LYS A 46 -0.77 -5.84 -5.23
C LYS A 46 -0.78 -6.15 -3.74
N TYR A 47 0.23 -5.69 -2.99
CA TYR A 47 0.26 -5.89 -1.54
C TYR A 47 -0.86 -5.11 -0.84
N ILE A 48 -1.11 -3.87 -1.27
CA ILE A 48 -2.22 -3.08 -0.72
C ILE A 48 -3.56 -3.74 -1.03
N GLU A 49 -3.78 -4.20 -2.27
CA GLU A 49 -4.99 -4.91 -2.67
C GLU A 49 -5.21 -6.17 -1.84
N GLN A 50 -4.14 -6.94 -1.60
CA GLN A 50 -4.18 -8.13 -0.76
C GLN A 50 -4.50 -7.76 0.70
N ASP A 51 -3.79 -6.79 1.28
CA ASP A 51 -4.01 -6.35 2.66
C ASP A 51 -5.45 -5.86 2.87
N ILE A 52 -6.03 -5.15 1.90
CA ILE A 52 -7.44 -4.71 1.96
C ILE A 52 -8.38 -5.92 1.92
N GLY A 53 -8.12 -6.91 1.07
CA GLY A 53 -8.87 -8.17 1.02
C GLY A 53 -8.83 -8.90 2.36
N ASP A 54 -7.64 -9.08 2.92
CA ASP A 54 -7.43 -9.77 4.20
C ASP A 54 -8.09 -9.04 5.39
N ILE A 55 -8.10 -7.70 5.37
CA ILE A 55 -8.87 -6.88 6.33
C ILE A 55 -10.36 -7.14 6.18
N SER A 56 -10.89 -7.12 4.96
CA SER A 56 -12.32 -7.35 4.71
C SER A 56 -12.77 -8.75 5.11
N ASP A 57 -11.92 -9.77 4.92
CA ASP A 57 -12.18 -11.15 5.33
C ASP A 57 -12.11 -11.31 6.86
N SER A 58 -11.16 -10.63 7.52
CA SER A 58 -11.07 -10.61 8.99
C SER A 58 -12.25 -9.89 9.65
N GLU A 59 -12.76 -8.81 9.05
CA GLU A 59 -13.97 -8.14 9.52
C GLU A 59 -15.22 -9.01 9.34
N GLY A 60 -15.26 -9.83 8.29
CA GLY A 60 -16.28 -10.86 8.09
C GLY A 60 -16.26 -11.93 9.19
N ASP A 61 -15.07 -12.41 9.55
CA ASP A 61 -14.91 -13.41 10.63
C ASP A 61 -15.18 -12.83 12.02
N ALA A 62 -14.82 -11.57 12.28
CA ALA A 62 -15.10 -10.90 13.55
C ALA A 62 -16.61 -10.76 13.83
N GLN A 63 -17.45 -10.64 12.79
CA GLN A 63 -18.91 -10.58 12.92
C GLN A 63 -19.56 -11.95 13.18
N LEU A 64 -18.88 -13.06 12.86
CA LEU A 64 -19.37 -14.42 13.11
C LEU A 64 -19.13 -14.88 14.57
N ILE A 65 -18.29 -14.17 15.33
CA ILE A 65 -18.01 -14.44 16.76
C ILE A 65 -18.90 -13.54 17.65
N GLN A 66 -20.22 -13.53 17.44
CA GLN A 66 -21.14 -13.12 18.49
C GLN A 66 -21.59 -14.36 19.27
N PRO A 67 -21.33 -14.46 20.58
CA PRO A 67 -21.84 -15.57 21.37
C PRO A 67 -23.37 -15.49 21.37
N ARG A 68 -24.05 -16.53 20.88
CA ARG A 68 -25.50 -16.71 20.99
C ARG A 68 -25.89 -16.52 22.45
N THR A 69 -26.49 -15.38 22.78
CA THR A 69 -27.02 -15.13 24.12
C THR A 69 -28.06 -16.21 24.42
N ARG A 70 -27.74 -17.10 25.36
CA ARG A 70 -28.72 -18.07 25.87
C ARG A 70 -29.74 -17.26 26.68
N LYS A 71 -30.90 -17.01 26.08
CA LYS A 71 -32.04 -16.44 26.79
C LYS A 71 -32.43 -17.43 27.90
N SER A 72 -32.10 -17.11 29.15
CA SER A 72 -32.66 -17.79 30.31
C SER A 72 -34.15 -17.45 30.40
N LYS A 73 -34.99 -18.46 30.15
CA LYS A 73 -36.43 -18.38 30.36
C LYS A 73 -36.68 -18.56 31.87
N ILE A 74 -37.40 -17.60 32.44
CA ILE A 74 -37.94 -17.55 33.81
C ILE A 74 -38.80 -18.78 34.08
#